data_AF-A0A421L2T8-F1
#
_entry.id   AF-A0A421L2T8-F1
#
_cell.length_a   1.000
_cell.length_b   1.000
_cell.length_c   1.000
_cell.angle_alpha   90.00
_cell.angle_beta   90.00
_cell.angle_gamma   90.00
#
_symmetry.space_group_name_H-M   'P 1'
#
loop_
_entity.id
_entity.type
_entity.pdbx_description
1 polymer ?
#
loop_
_entity_poly.entity_id
_entity_poly.type
_entity_poly.pdbx_seq_one_letter_code
_entity_poly.pdbx_strand_id
1 'polypeptide(L)'
;MLLGLPSGSRVNLVLNLIGACLLAVDALANRRWAFFALECVWAIVALYAIIRSYLKSDSFTTKNCSSATRQGQGICIRPIEAELTVCKVADYTEIDLNSPFVFTGRTDQEASLVCPADMVPSQTLERSDGWRAFRIQGILDFSLIGILAPIATILANKGIGIFAVSTYNTDYVLTKAEDFPAALNALDKSGYTII
;
A
#
# COMPACT_ATOMS: atom_id res chain seq x y z
N MET A 1 17.23 -6.79 15.49
CA MET A 1 17.22 -5.81 14.39
C MET A 1 15.92 -6.00 13.61
N LEU A 2 14.85 -5.33 14.07
CA LEU A 2 13.45 -5.55 13.71
C LEU A 2 12.96 -4.39 12.81
N LEU A 3 13.35 -4.32 11.52
CA LEU A 3 13.19 -3.07 10.72
C LEU A 3 12.19 -3.04 9.54
N GLY A 4 11.54 -4.15 9.13
CA GLY A 4 10.51 -4.14 8.05
C GLY A 4 8.99 -4.32 8.33
N LEU A 5 8.39 -3.83 9.42
CA LEU A 5 6.92 -3.90 9.67
C LEU A 5 6.51 -2.63 10.41
N PRO A 6 5.27 -2.13 10.19
CA PRO A 6 4.76 -0.95 10.89
C PRO A 6 4.88 -1.12 12.41
N SER A 7 5.43 -0.11 13.07
CA SER A 7 5.89 -0.15 14.47
C SER A 7 4.81 -0.66 15.44
N GLY A 8 3.56 -0.25 15.25
CA GLY A 8 2.44 -0.69 16.09
C GLY A 8 2.12 -2.18 16.01
N SER A 9 2.17 -2.78 14.81
CA SER A 9 1.85 -4.20 14.63
C SER A 9 2.92 -5.11 15.24
N ARG A 10 4.20 -4.73 15.13
CA ARG A 10 5.32 -5.46 15.76
C ARG A 10 5.28 -5.43 17.26
N VAL A 11 5.06 -4.26 17.83
CA VAL A 11 4.97 -4.09 19.27
C VAL A 11 3.85 -4.95 19.82
N ASN A 12 2.69 -4.97 19.15
CA ASN A 12 1.56 -5.84 19.53
C ASN A 12 1.89 -7.33 19.43
N LEU A 13 2.56 -7.77 18.36
CA LEU A 13 2.96 -9.17 18.20
C LEU A 13 3.98 -9.62 19.25
N VAL A 14 4.95 -8.77 19.58
CA VAL A 14 5.96 -9.06 20.60
C VAL A 14 5.33 -9.05 21.99
N LEU A 15 4.46 -8.09 22.30
CA LEU A 15 3.72 -8.04 23.56
C LEU A 15 2.79 -9.25 23.72
N ASN A 16 2.10 -9.67 22.66
CA ASN A 16 1.28 -10.88 22.69
C ASN A 16 2.10 -12.13 22.94
N LEU A 17 3.28 -12.26 22.32
CA LEU A 17 4.16 -13.40 22.55
C LEU A 17 4.68 -13.43 24.00
N ILE A 18 5.11 -12.28 24.54
CA ILE A 18 5.60 -12.17 25.92
C ILE A 18 4.46 -12.48 26.90
N GLY A 19 3.28 -11.91 26.68
CA GLY A 19 2.09 -12.14 27.51
C GLY A 19 1.67 -13.60 27.54
N ALA A 20 1.59 -14.25 26.37
CA ALA A 20 1.25 -15.67 26.27
C ALA A 20 2.29 -16.56 26.97
N CYS A 21 3.59 -16.25 26.84
CA CYS A 21 4.64 -16.99 27.54
C CYS A 21 4.55 -16.84 29.07
N LEU A 22 4.27 -15.64 29.59
CA LEU A 22 4.11 -15.40 31.04
C LEU A 22 2.89 -16.14 31.58
N LEU A 23 1.76 -16.07 30.88
CA LEU A 23 0.52 -16.76 31.25
C LEU A 23 0.70 -18.28 31.19
N ALA A 24 1.45 -18.82 30.23
CA ALA A 24 1.77 -20.23 30.17
C ALA A 24 2.63 -20.70 31.37
N VAL A 25 3.61 -19.90 31.81
CA VAL A 25 4.43 -20.22 32.99
C VAL A 25 3.59 -20.21 34.27
N ASP A 26 2.73 -19.21 34.46
CA ASP A 26 1.80 -19.16 35.60
C ASP A 26 0.81 -20.34 35.57
N ALA A 27 0.26 -20.67 34.39
CA ALA A 27 -0.63 -21.81 34.21
C ALA A 27 0.04 -23.13 34.58
N LEU A 28 1.33 -23.30 34.23
CA LEU A 28 2.12 -24.48 34.53
C LEU A 28 2.41 -24.59 36.03
N ALA A 29 2.77 -23.48 36.68
CA ALA A 29 2.99 -23.41 38.13
C ALA A 29 1.70 -23.75 38.92
N ASN A 30 0.54 -23.29 38.42
CA ASN A 30 -0.77 -23.50 39.04
C ASN A 30 -1.49 -24.78 38.56
N ARG A 31 -0.83 -25.63 37.76
CA ARG A 31 -1.39 -26.87 37.16
C ARG A 31 -2.72 -26.67 36.43
N ARG A 32 -2.94 -25.50 35.82
CA ARG A 32 -4.14 -25.16 35.02
C ARG A 32 -3.95 -25.60 33.56
N TRP A 33 -3.95 -26.91 33.32
CA TRP A 33 -3.61 -27.53 32.03
C TRP A 33 -4.42 -27.04 30.83
N ALA A 34 -5.71 -26.72 31.02
CA ALA A 34 -6.56 -26.19 29.94
C ALA A 34 -6.14 -24.77 29.50
N PHE A 35 -5.70 -23.92 30.45
CA PHE A 35 -5.25 -22.56 30.16
C PHE A 35 -3.85 -22.57 29.53
N PHE A 36 -2.97 -23.46 30.02
CA PHE A 36 -1.65 -23.70 29.42
C PHE A 36 -1.75 -24.09 27.94
N ALA A 37 -2.64 -25.04 27.60
CA ALA A 37 -2.83 -25.47 26.22
C ALA A 37 -3.31 -24.32 25.31
N LEU A 38 -4.21 -23.45 25.80
CA LEU A 38 -4.71 -22.30 25.04
C LEU A 38 -3.61 -21.28 24.75
N GLU A 39 -2.81 -20.92 25.75
CA GLU A 39 -1.72 -19.93 25.61
C GLU A 39 -0.58 -20.47 24.73
N CYS A 40 -0.28 -21.77 24.78
CA CYS A 40 0.69 -22.38 23.86
C CYS A 40 0.24 -22.28 22.40
N VAL A 41 -1.06 -22.45 22.11
CA VAL A 41 -1.60 -22.28 20.75
C VAL A 41 -1.41 -20.83 20.28
N TRP A 42 -1.72 -19.85 21.12
CA TRP A 42 -1.52 -18.43 20.79
C TRP A 42 -0.04 -18.09 20.56
N ALA A 43 0.86 -18.62 21.38
CA ALA A 43 2.31 -18.43 21.20
C ALA A 43 2.81 -19.01 19.87
N ILE A 44 2.33 -20.20 19.48
CA ILE A 44 2.68 -20.84 18.19
C ILE A 44 2.13 -20.01 17.02
N VAL A 45 0.88 -19.54 17.10
CA VAL A 45 0.27 -18.70 16.05
C VAL A 45 1.03 -17.37 15.91
N ALA A 46 1.38 -16.72 17.02
CA ALA A 46 2.17 -15.49 17.01
C ALA A 46 3.57 -15.72 16.44
N LEU A 47 4.25 -16.80 16.85
CA LEU A 47 5.57 -17.16 16.35
C LEU A 47 5.53 -17.50 14.85
N TYR A 48 4.53 -18.25 14.39
CA TYR A 48 4.31 -18.54 12.97
C TYR A 48 4.07 -17.25 12.17
N ALA A 49 3.26 -16.31 12.68
CA ALA A 49 3.03 -15.02 12.04
C ALA A 49 4.31 -14.17 11.96
N ILE A 50 5.13 -14.17 13.01
CA ILE A 50 6.43 -13.49 13.03
C ILE A 50 7.38 -14.13 12.00
N ILE A 51 7.54 -15.45 12.01
CA ILE A 51 8.39 -16.18 11.06
C ILE A 51 7.92 -15.98 9.62
N ARG A 52 6.61 -16.10 9.36
CA ARG A 52 6.02 -15.82 8.05
C ARG A 52 6.29 -14.39 7.60
N SER A 53 6.24 -13.42 8.51
CA SER A 53 6.59 -12.03 8.20
C SER A 53 8.08 -11.85 7.86
N TYR A 54 8.97 -12.59 8.52
CA TYR A 54 10.40 -12.55 8.20
C TYR A 54 10.70 -13.24 6.86
N LEU A 55 10.08 -14.40 6.61
CA LEU A 55 10.27 -15.14 5.36
C LEU A 55 9.63 -14.43 4.15
N LYS A 56 8.52 -13.70 4.35
CA LYS A 56 7.90 -12.88 3.30
C LYS A 56 8.70 -11.60 2.98
N SER A 57 9.68 -11.23 3.82
CA SER A 57 10.61 -10.12 3.55
C SER A 57 11.70 -10.48 2.53
N ASP A 58 11.90 -11.77 2.21
CA ASP A 58 13.08 -12.26 1.48
C ASP A 58 12.78 -12.76 0.05
N SER A 59 11.66 -12.32 -0.54
CA SER A 59 11.36 -12.56 -1.96
C SER A 59 10.89 -11.30 -2.68
N PHE A 60 11.47 -10.17 -2.34
CA PHE A 60 11.44 -8.99 -3.19
C PHE A 60 12.84 -8.38 -3.33
N THR A 61 13.76 -9.19 -3.85
CA THR A 61 15.07 -8.71 -4.28
C THR A 61 14.90 -8.07 -5.66
N THR A 62 14.94 -6.75 -5.69
CA THR A 62 14.84 -5.98 -6.93
C THR A 62 16.08 -6.15 -7.78
N LYS A 63 15.87 -6.65 -9.01
CA LYS A 63 16.88 -6.68 -10.06
C LYS A 63 16.48 -5.71 -11.17
N ASN A 64 17.50 -5.06 -11.73
CA ASN A 64 17.44 -3.90 -12.61
C ASN A 64 16.41 -4.02 -13.74
N CYS A 65 15.62 -2.95 -13.88
CA CYS A 65 14.65 -2.72 -14.94
C CYS A 65 15.40 -2.30 -16.22
N SER A 66 16.08 -3.23 -16.90
CA SER A 66 16.71 -2.94 -18.21
C SER A 66 16.74 -4.18 -19.11
N SER A 67 15.98 -4.08 -20.20
CA SER A 67 15.98 -4.90 -21.42
C SER A 67 15.79 -6.42 -21.29
N ALA A 68 14.57 -6.85 -21.65
CA ALA A 68 14.22 -8.07 -22.38
C ALA A 68 14.75 -9.43 -21.88
N THR A 69 13.78 -10.30 -21.55
CA THR A 69 13.79 -11.78 -21.69
C THR A 69 14.10 -12.59 -20.42
N ARG A 70 13.04 -13.27 -19.93
CA ARG A 70 12.99 -14.45 -19.06
C ARG A 70 13.46 -14.31 -17.60
N GLN A 71 12.45 -14.35 -16.72
CA GLN A 71 12.47 -14.76 -15.30
C GLN A 71 13.21 -13.85 -14.30
N GLY A 72 12.43 -12.94 -13.69
CA GLY A 72 12.80 -12.15 -12.51
C GLY A 72 12.11 -10.80 -12.49
N GLN A 73 10.92 -10.69 -11.88
CA GLN A 73 10.03 -9.54 -12.01
C GLN A 73 10.31 -8.51 -10.89
N GLY A 74 11.11 -7.48 -11.16
CA GLY A 74 11.22 -6.29 -10.31
C GLY A 74 10.01 -5.37 -10.52
N ILE A 75 9.52 -4.73 -9.45
CA ILE A 75 8.43 -3.73 -9.51
C ILE A 75 9.06 -2.38 -9.81
N CYS A 76 8.74 -1.83 -10.97
CA CYS A 76 9.19 -0.51 -11.39
C CYS A 76 8.04 0.49 -11.18
N ILE A 77 8.36 1.72 -10.76
CA ILE A 77 7.41 2.80 -10.51
C ILE A 77 7.63 3.85 -11.58
N ARG A 78 6.56 4.20 -12.31
CA ARG A 78 6.61 5.23 -13.33
C ARG A 78 5.83 6.47 -12.89
N PRO A 79 6.49 7.61 -12.65
CA PRO A 79 5.84 8.89 -12.45
C PRO A 79 4.94 9.27 -13.64
N ILE A 80 3.87 9.98 -13.36
CA ILE A 80 2.98 10.56 -14.35
C ILE A 80 3.30 12.05 -14.43
N GLU A 81 3.49 12.54 -15.66
CA GLU A 81 3.87 13.92 -15.92
C GLU A 81 2.71 14.88 -15.67
N ALA A 82 1.48 14.46 -15.96
CA ALA A 82 0.28 15.26 -15.74
C ALA A 82 0.08 15.59 -14.26
N GLU A 83 -0.30 16.84 -13.99
CA GLU A 83 -0.88 17.25 -12.72
C GLU A 83 -2.35 16.85 -12.70
N LEU A 84 -2.76 16.19 -11.64
CA LEU A 84 -4.12 15.69 -11.48
C LEU A 84 -4.86 16.52 -10.44
N THR A 85 -6.18 16.43 -10.52
CA THR A 85 -7.10 16.93 -9.53
C THR A 85 -8.05 15.82 -9.10
N VAL A 86 -8.56 15.93 -7.87
CA VAL A 86 -9.62 15.06 -7.36
C VAL A 86 -10.84 15.93 -7.11
N CYS A 87 -11.94 15.58 -7.75
CA CYS A 87 -13.16 16.38 -7.77
C CYS A 87 -14.38 15.54 -7.38
N LYS A 88 -15.35 16.23 -6.77
CA LYS A 88 -16.74 15.80 -6.71
C LYS A 88 -17.52 16.57 -7.78
N VAL A 89 -18.21 15.87 -8.65
CA VAL A 89 -18.96 16.47 -9.77
C VAL A 89 -20.44 16.07 -9.71
N ALA A 90 -21.31 16.89 -10.29
CA ALA A 90 -22.73 16.55 -10.40
C ALA A 90 -22.93 15.30 -11.29
N ASP A 91 -22.32 15.35 -12.48
CA ASP A 91 -22.28 14.25 -13.43
C ASP A 91 -20.97 14.25 -14.25
N TYR A 92 -20.86 13.31 -15.19
CA TYR A 92 -19.67 13.13 -16.02
C TYR A 92 -19.89 13.64 -17.46
N THR A 93 -20.86 14.51 -17.71
CA THR A 93 -21.23 14.93 -19.08
C THR A 93 -20.19 15.84 -19.73
N GLU A 94 -19.50 16.66 -18.93
CA GLU A 94 -18.48 17.61 -19.39
C GLU A 94 -17.07 17.02 -19.49
N ILE A 95 -16.87 15.74 -19.13
CA ILE A 95 -15.56 15.08 -19.17
C ILE A 95 -15.50 14.03 -20.28
N ASP A 96 -14.42 14.03 -21.07
CA ASP A 96 -14.14 12.93 -21.99
C ASP A 96 -13.58 11.73 -21.24
N LEU A 97 -14.42 10.71 -21.03
CA LEU A 97 -14.04 9.47 -20.35
C LEU A 97 -13.03 8.61 -21.12
N ASN A 98 -12.77 8.91 -22.40
CA ASN A 98 -11.75 8.21 -23.19
C ASN A 98 -10.36 8.83 -23.04
N SER A 99 -10.27 10.00 -22.41
CA SER A 99 -8.99 10.67 -22.18
C SER A 99 -8.13 9.91 -21.15
N PRO A 100 -6.80 9.85 -21.34
CA PRO A 100 -5.91 9.21 -20.39
C PRO A 100 -5.98 9.82 -18.99
N PHE A 101 -5.82 8.98 -17.96
CA PHE A 101 -5.79 9.38 -16.55
C PHE A 101 -7.08 10.04 -16.05
N VAL A 102 -8.20 9.75 -16.71
CA VAL A 102 -9.55 10.00 -16.19
C VAL A 102 -10.01 8.77 -15.43
N PHE A 103 -10.34 8.94 -14.15
CA PHE A 103 -10.89 7.89 -13.30
C PHE A 103 -12.21 8.36 -12.69
N THR A 104 -13.24 7.54 -12.78
CA THR A 104 -14.57 7.86 -12.24
C THR A 104 -14.95 6.85 -11.16
N GLY A 105 -15.49 7.34 -10.05
CA GLY A 105 -16.07 6.52 -9.00
C GLY A 105 -17.46 7.04 -8.65
N ARG A 106 -18.51 6.29 -8.98
CA ARG A 106 -19.89 6.63 -8.61
C ARG A 106 -20.31 5.77 -7.43
N THR A 107 -20.81 6.41 -6.38
CA THR A 107 -21.46 5.75 -5.25
C THR A 107 -22.93 6.18 -5.18
N ASP A 108 -23.66 5.68 -4.19
CA ASP A 108 -25.00 6.16 -3.83
C ASP A 108 -25.00 7.58 -3.25
N GLN A 109 -23.83 8.12 -2.89
CA GLN A 109 -23.67 9.44 -2.27
C GLN A 109 -23.14 10.50 -3.23
N GLU A 110 -22.30 10.13 -4.20
CA GLU A 110 -21.62 11.12 -5.05
C GLU A 110 -21.02 10.57 -6.34
N ALA A 111 -20.65 11.50 -7.23
CA ALA A 111 -19.73 11.26 -8.34
C ALA A 111 -18.35 11.79 -7.99
N SER A 112 -17.38 10.89 -7.83
CA SER A 112 -15.97 11.23 -7.75
C SER A 112 -15.34 11.16 -9.13
N LEU A 113 -14.43 12.09 -9.40
CA LEU A 113 -13.66 12.23 -10.63
C LEU A 113 -12.20 12.52 -10.28
N VAL A 114 -11.28 11.79 -10.88
CA VAL A 114 -9.87 12.16 -10.95
C VAL A 114 -9.56 12.43 -12.42
N CYS A 115 -8.99 13.58 -12.73
CA CYS A 115 -8.64 13.97 -14.10
C CYS A 115 -7.44 14.92 -14.12
N PRO A 116 -6.81 15.14 -15.29
CA PRO A 116 -5.85 16.22 -15.47
C PRO A 116 -6.42 17.59 -15.04
N ALA A 117 -5.59 18.42 -14.41
CA ALA A 117 -6.02 19.69 -13.81
C ALA A 117 -6.55 20.73 -14.81
N ASP A 118 -6.27 20.55 -16.10
CA ASP A 118 -6.76 21.35 -17.24
C ASP A 118 -8.08 20.82 -17.84
N MET A 119 -8.54 19.65 -17.42
CA MET A 119 -9.76 18.99 -17.90
C MET A 119 -10.93 19.07 -16.92
N VAL A 120 -10.83 19.91 -15.89
CA VAL A 120 -11.83 19.97 -14.81
C VAL A 120 -13.16 20.52 -15.33
N PRO A 121 -14.28 19.79 -15.14
CA PRO A 121 -15.61 20.26 -15.47
C PRO A 121 -15.98 21.58 -14.78
N SER A 122 -16.78 22.40 -15.45
CA SER A 122 -17.31 23.63 -14.88
C SER A 122 -18.28 23.36 -13.72
N GLN A 123 -19.03 22.25 -13.79
CA GLN A 123 -19.98 21.79 -12.77
C GLN A 123 -19.31 20.96 -11.66
N THR A 124 -18.17 21.42 -11.17
CA THR A 124 -17.47 20.81 -10.03
C THR A 124 -18.05 21.32 -8.72
N LEU A 125 -18.48 20.39 -7.85
CA LEU A 125 -19.04 20.70 -6.53
C LEU A 125 -17.94 20.89 -5.49
N GLU A 126 -16.93 20.03 -5.51
CA GLU A 126 -15.75 20.12 -4.64
C GLU A 126 -14.51 19.74 -5.44
N ARG A 127 -13.37 20.39 -5.14
CA ARG A 127 -12.13 20.25 -5.91
C ARG A 127 -10.93 20.25 -4.98
N SER A 128 -9.99 19.34 -5.23
CA SER A 128 -8.70 19.27 -4.56
C SER A 128 -7.60 19.15 -5.60
N ASP A 129 -6.84 20.23 -5.80
CA ASP A 129 -5.75 20.30 -6.77
C ASP A 129 -4.40 19.88 -6.20
N GLY A 130 -3.38 19.94 -7.06
CA GLY A 130 -1.99 19.73 -6.70
C GLY A 130 -1.70 18.25 -6.42
N TRP A 131 -2.27 17.34 -7.21
CA TRP A 131 -1.95 15.93 -7.11
C TRP A 131 -0.94 15.52 -8.16
N ARG A 132 0.03 14.73 -7.75
CA ARG A 132 0.97 14.03 -8.63
C ARG A 132 0.80 12.54 -8.42
N ALA A 133 1.03 11.79 -9.49
CA ALA A 133 0.74 10.37 -9.49
C ALA A 133 1.93 9.57 -9.99
N PHE A 134 2.02 8.33 -9.55
CA PHE A 134 2.83 7.31 -10.19
C PHE A 134 2.00 6.04 -10.37
N ARG A 135 2.36 5.24 -11.37
CA ARG A 135 1.79 3.91 -11.56
C ARG A 135 2.82 2.83 -11.28
N ILE A 136 2.34 1.71 -10.79
CA ILE A 136 3.14 0.50 -10.63
C ILE A 136 3.24 -0.18 -12.01
N GLN A 137 4.44 -0.47 -12.50
CA GLN A 137 4.60 -1.14 -13.79
C GLN A 137 4.50 -2.67 -13.67
N GLY A 138 3.79 -3.26 -14.63
CA GLY A 138 3.49 -4.68 -14.72
C GLY A 138 1.98 -4.90 -14.82
N ILE A 139 1.56 -5.99 -15.46
CA ILE A 139 0.21 -6.52 -15.22
C ILE A 139 0.34 -7.28 -13.91
N LEU A 140 -0.27 -6.73 -12.87
CA LEU A 140 -0.35 -7.42 -11.60
C LEU A 140 -1.36 -8.54 -11.82
N ASP A 141 -0.85 -9.76 -12.01
CA ASP A 141 -1.68 -10.94 -11.95
C ASP A 141 -2.46 -10.85 -10.62
N PHE A 142 -3.78 -11.06 -10.65
CA PHE A 142 -4.66 -10.95 -9.47
C PHE A 142 -4.20 -11.83 -8.28
N SER A 143 -3.24 -12.73 -8.51
CA SER A 143 -2.49 -13.46 -7.48
C SER A 143 -1.51 -12.61 -6.65
N LEU A 144 -1.12 -11.41 -7.09
CA LEU A 144 -0.28 -10.44 -6.35
C LEU A 144 -1.10 -9.63 -5.32
N ILE A 145 -1.73 -10.36 -4.40
CA ILE A 145 -2.41 -9.78 -3.25
C ILE A 145 -1.42 -8.93 -2.45
N GLY A 146 -1.72 -7.62 -2.38
CA GLY A 146 -1.10 -6.70 -1.44
C GLY A 146 0.19 -6.04 -1.88
N ILE A 147 0.38 -5.69 -3.16
CA ILE A 147 1.49 -4.79 -3.58
C ILE A 147 1.29 -3.36 -3.07
N LEU A 148 0.04 -2.88 -3.07
CA LEU A 148 -0.25 -1.55 -2.57
C LEU A 148 0.09 -1.41 -1.07
N ALA A 149 -0.01 -2.50 -0.29
CA ALA A 149 0.19 -2.46 1.16
C ALA A 149 1.64 -2.06 1.57
N PRO A 150 2.71 -2.65 1.02
CA PRO A 150 4.08 -2.17 1.22
C PRO A 150 4.28 -0.70 0.83
N ILE A 151 3.78 -0.29 -0.34
CA ILE A 151 3.91 1.10 -0.82
C ILE A 151 3.21 2.06 0.14
N ALA A 152 1.95 1.77 0.49
CA ALA A 152 1.19 2.56 1.45
C ALA A 152 1.88 2.61 2.83
N THR A 153 2.48 1.51 3.27
CA THR A 153 3.23 1.47 4.54
C THR A 153 4.47 2.36 4.50
N ILE A 154 5.24 2.32 3.40
CA ILE A 154 6.45 3.14 3.23
C ILE A 154 6.08 4.63 3.27
N LEU A 155 5.03 5.01 2.55
CA LEU A 155 4.58 6.39 2.46
C LEU A 155 3.94 6.87 3.78
N ALA A 156 3.13 6.04 4.43
CA ALA A 156 2.56 6.35 5.74
C ALA A 156 3.63 6.56 6.82
N ASN A 157 4.71 5.76 6.81
CA ASN A 157 5.85 5.94 7.73
C ASN A 157 6.60 7.27 7.51
N LYS A 158 6.39 7.92 6.36
CA LYS A 158 6.90 9.26 6.05
C LYS A 158 5.87 10.36 6.29
N GLY A 159 4.67 10.02 6.76
CA GLY A 159 3.57 10.98 6.93
C GLY A 159 2.96 11.43 5.59
N ILE A 160 3.22 10.72 4.50
CA ILE A 160 2.73 11.08 3.16
C ILE A 160 1.37 10.43 2.96
N GLY A 161 0.34 11.27 2.83
CA GLY A 161 -1.01 10.84 2.49
C GLY A 161 -1.07 10.35 1.04
N ILE A 162 -1.86 9.30 0.79
CA ILE A 162 -2.06 8.75 -0.55
C ILE A 162 -3.53 8.74 -0.93
N PHE A 163 -3.80 8.89 -2.22
CA PHE A 163 -5.07 8.57 -2.85
C PHE A 163 -4.82 7.49 -3.89
N ALA A 164 -5.36 6.29 -3.69
CA ALA A 164 -5.08 5.13 -4.53
C ALA A 164 -6.25 4.83 -5.46
N VAL A 165 -5.94 4.58 -6.74
CA VAL A 165 -6.90 4.18 -7.76
C VAL A 165 -6.43 2.90 -8.42
N SER A 166 -7.17 1.82 -8.22
CA SER A 166 -6.90 0.52 -8.84
C SER A 166 -7.57 0.44 -10.21
N THR A 167 -6.86 -0.12 -11.19
CA THR A 167 -7.40 -0.47 -12.51
C THR A 167 -7.29 -1.97 -12.74
N TYR A 168 -7.78 -2.44 -13.88
CA TYR A 168 -7.64 -3.85 -14.26
C TYR A 168 -6.17 -4.31 -14.31
N ASN A 169 -5.27 -3.47 -14.82
CA ASN A 169 -3.86 -3.85 -15.02
C ASN A 169 -2.98 -3.57 -13.81
N THR A 170 -3.21 -2.42 -13.15
CA THR A 170 -2.30 -1.91 -12.12
C THR A 170 -2.95 -0.84 -11.25
N ASP A 171 -2.27 -0.47 -10.17
CA ASP A 171 -2.63 0.61 -9.27
C ASP A 171 -1.90 1.91 -9.63
N TYR A 172 -2.63 3.01 -9.44
CA TYR A 172 -2.16 4.38 -9.50
C TYR A 172 -2.20 4.95 -8.09
N VAL A 173 -1.10 5.56 -7.66
CA VAL A 173 -0.99 6.17 -6.33
C VAL A 173 -0.71 7.64 -6.52
N LEU A 174 -1.60 8.46 -5.96
CA LEU A 174 -1.52 9.91 -5.99
C LEU A 174 -1.06 10.41 -4.62
N THR A 175 -0.23 11.45 -4.61
CA THR A 175 0.15 12.20 -3.41
C THR A 175 0.00 13.69 -3.70
N LYS A 176 0.02 14.53 -2.66
CA LYS A 176 0.17 15.97 -2.86
C LYS A 176 1.49 16.28 -3.57
N ALA A 177 1.47 17.31 -4.40
CA ALA A 177 2.59 17.72 -5.23
C ALA A 177 3.81 18.08 -4.38
N GLU A 178 3.61 18.71 -3.21
CA GLU A 178 4.67 18.99 -2.25
C GLU A 178 5.38 17.73 -1.73
N ASP A 179 4.64 16.63 -1.55
CA ASP A 179 5.15 15.37 -1.00
C ASP A 179 5.71 14.43 -2.07
N PHE A 180 5.41 14.67 -3.34
CA PHE A 180 5.72 13.76 -4.43
C PHE A 180 7.22 13.43 -4.57
N PRO A 181 8.15 14.40 -4.49
CA PRO A 181 9.58 14.09 -4.51
C PRO A 181 10.02 13.23 -3.32
N ALA A 182 9.45 13.48 -2.13
CA ALA A 182 9.73 12.70 -0.93
C ALA A 182 9.16 11.27 -1.04
N ALA A 183 8.00 11.11 -1.67
CA ALA A 183 7.39 9.81 -1.94
C ALA A 183 8.26 8.95 -2.86
N LEU A 184 8.69 9.49 -4.00
CA LEU A 184 9.57 8.78 -4.93
C LEU A 184 10.91 8.40 -4.26
N ASN A 185 11.50 9.31 -3.50
CA ASN A 185 12.74 9.06 -2.76
C ASN A 185 12.58 7.95 -1.70
N ALA A 186 11.46 7.94 -0.98
CA ALA A 186 11.17 6.91 0.01
C ALA A 186 11.01 5.53 -0.62
N LEU A 187 10.39 5.47 -1.79
CA LEU A 187 10.20 4.22 -2.55
C LEU A 187 11.52 3.74 -3.16
N ASP A 188 12.31 4.64 -3.75
CA ASP A 188 13.65 4.35 -4.26
C ASP A 188 14.55 3.74 -3.17
N LYS A 189 14.62 4.39 -2.00
CA LYS A 189 15.35 3.89 -0.82
C LYS A 189 14.83 2.57 -0.27
N SER A 190 13.58 2.22 -0.57
CA SER A 190 12.97 0.96 -0.16
C SER A 190 13.13 -0.14 -1.21
N GLY A 191 13.91 0.11 -2.26
CA GLY A 191 14.29 -0.87 -3.28
C GLY A 191 13.45 -0.83 -4.56
N TYR A 192 12.46 0.07 -4.68
CA TYR A 192 11.68 0.21 -5.92
C TYR A 192 12.48 0.98 -6.98
N THR A 193 12.41 0.55 -8.24
CA THR A 193 13.08 1.29 -9.33
C THR A 193 12.16 2.38 -9.87
N ILE A 194 12.59 3.64 -9.77
CA ILE A 194 11.90 4.77 -10.41
C ILE A 194 12.43 4.91 -11.85
N ILE A 195 11.53 4.98 -12.82
CA ILE A 195 11.83 5.03 -14.27
C ILE A 195 11.20 6.22 -14.97
#